data_AF-A0A6H5HAU6-F1
#
_entry.id   AF-A0A6H5HAU6-F1
#
_cell.length_a   1.000
_cell.length_b   1.000
_cell.length_c   1.000
_cell.angle_alpha   90.00
_cell.angle_beta   90.00
_cell.angle_gamma   90.00
#
_symmetry.space_group_name_H-M   'P 1'
#
loop_
_entity.id
_entity.type
_entity.pdbx_description
1 polymer ?
#
loop_
_entity_poly.entity_id
_entity_poly.type
_entity_poly.pdbx_seq_one_letter_code
_entity_poly.pdbx_strand_id
1 'polypeptide(L)'
;MFINARLCGIDLNKHQSVQVPEAFGVVAGCMYLIVMFLFIPVPFGSAVLQNSAFPYHELAKLVTALLSICCMILLGFADDVLNLKWRHKLLLPTVATLPLLMVYYVISNSTIIIVPKPLRYLFGFSVDLGVLYYVYMSLLAVFCTNAINILAGVNGLEAGQSLVIAASIVLFNFCELSSDLWRTHQFSIFFLAPFIAVTLALLKHNWYPAKIFVGDTYCYFAGMTFAVVGILGIFSKTVLLFFIPQVINFLYSVPQLFHIIPCPRHRMPRFVHFLVFQVKYFYCHTLNNFSAFFFK
;
A
#
# COMPACT_ATOMS: atom_id res chain seq x y z
N MET A 1 15.71 -14.54 17.24
CA MET A 1 16.27 -13.21 16.88
C MET A 1 15.27 -12.08 17.18
N PHE A 2 14.13 -11.98 16.48
CA PHE A 2 13.14 -10.90 16.71
C PHE A 2 12.66 -10.79 18.16
N ILE A 3 12.31 -11.91 18.80
CA ILE A 3 11.92 -11.95 20.22
C ILE A 3 13.06 -11.44 21.13
N ASN A 4 14.30 -11.86 20.87
CA ASN A 4 15.47 -11.40 21.63
C ASN A 4 15.72 -9.90 21.47
N ALA A 5 15.38 -9.33 20.31
CA ALA A 5 15.45 -7.91 20.02
C ALA A 5 14.23 -7.11 20.52
N ARG A 6 13.28 -7.76 21.22
CA ARG A 6 12.01 -7.20 21.68
C ARG A 6 11.09 -6.68 20.56
N LEU A 7 11.26 -7.20 19.34
CA LEU A 7 10.34 -6.98 18.22
C LEU A 7 9.30 -8.11 18.20
N CYS A 8 8.35 -8.01 19.14
CA CYS A 8 7.28 -8.99 19.29
C CYS A 8 6.03 -8.35 19.91
N GLY A 9 4.87 -8.84 19.48
CA GLY A 9 3.55 -8.45 19.99
C GLY A 9 2.77 -9.63 20.55
N ILE A 10 1.65 -9.33 21.20
CA ILE A 10 0.69 -10.35 21.65
C ILE A 10 -0.50 -10.32 20.69
N ASP A 11 -1.02 -11.49 20.32
CA ASP A 11 -2.27 -11.59 19.56
C ASP A 11 -3.45 -11.19 20.46
N LEU A 12 -3.88 -9.93 20.36
CA LEU A 12 -4.96 -9.35 21.18
C LEU A 12 -6.32 -10.01 20.93
N ASN A 13 -6.46 -10.80 19.88
CA ASN A 13 -7.68 -11.53 19.53
C ASN A 13 -7.64 -13.01 19.97
N LYS A 14 -6.66 -13.42 20.78
CA LYS A 14 -6.56 -14.76 21.36
C LYS A 14 -6.42 -14.70 22.88
N HIS A 15 -6.87 -15.76 23.55
CA HIS A 15 -6.69 -15.91 25.00
C HIS A 15 -5.23 -16.12 25.41
N GLN A 16 -4.44 -16.75 24.54
CA GLN A 16 -3.05 -17.05 24.83
C GLN A 16 -2.18 -15.81 24.66
N SER A 17 -1.55 -15.37 25.75
CA SER A 17 -0.59 -14.26 25.75
C SER A 17 0.81 -14.70 25.29
N VAL A 18 0.88 -15.47 24.20
CA VAL A 18 2.15 -15.89 23.61
C VAL A 18 2.71 -14.75 22.77
N GLN A 19 3.99 -14.45 22.96
CA GLN A 19 4.69 -13.46 22.15
C GLN A 19 4.91 -13.99 20.73
N VAL A 20 4.48 -13.19 19.76
CA VAL A 20 4.60 -13.46 18.33
C VAL A 20 5.60 -12.46 17.74
N PRO A 21 6.61 -12.89 16.96
CA PRO A 21 7.53 -11.99 16.28
C PRO A 21 6.79 -10.95 15.44
N GLU A 22 7.19 -9.69 15.55
CA GLU A 22 6.63 -8.55 14.82
C GLU A 22 7.62 -8.01 13.78
N ALA A 23 7.17 -7.08 12.94
CA ALA A 23 7.97 -6.46 11.87
C ALA A 23 8.54 -7.47 10.84
N PHE A 24 7.91 -8.64 10.67
CA PHE A 24 8.42 -9.68 9.77
C PHE A 24 8.30 -9.28 8.28
N GLY A 25 7.54 -8.21 8.00
CA GLY A 25 7.55 -7.52 6.71
C GLY A 25 8.94 -7.11 6.24
N VAL A 26 9.89 -6.87 7.16
CA VAL A 26 11.29 -6.56 6.80
C VAL A 26 11.95 -7.72 6.05
N VAL A 27 11.67 -8.97 6.44
CA VAL A 27 12.24 -10.15 5.78
C VAL A 27 11.66 -10.30 4.38
N ALA A 28 10.33 -10.12 4.24
CA ALA A 28 9.67 -10.15 2.93
C ALA A 28 10.17 -9.02 2.01
N GLY A 29 10.34 -7.81 2.55
CA GLY A 29 10.89 -6.66 1.83
C GLY A 29 12.35 -6.85 1.41
N CYS A 30 13.21 -7.41 2.26
CA CYS A 30 14.59 -7.73 1.90
C CYS A 30 14.65 -8.80 0.81
N MET A 31 13.84 -9.87 0.91
CA MET A 31 13.77 -10.88 -0.14
C MET A 31 13.27 -10.31 -1.47
N TYR A 32 12.28 -9.41 -1.41
CA TYR A 32 11.81 -8.67 -2.58
C TYR A 32 12.92 -7.86 -3.24
N LEU A 33 13.67 -7.08 -2.46
CA LEU A 33 14.78 -6.27 -2.98
C LEU A 33 15.89 -7.13 -3.59
N ILE A 34 16.26 -8.25 -2.95
CA ILE A 34 17.25 -9.19 -3.50
C ILE A 34 16.79 -9.75 -4.85
N VAL A 35 15.54 -10.23 -4.93
CA VAL A 35 14.97 -10.75 -6.19
C VAL A 35 14.96 -9.66 -7.25
N MET A 36 14.54 -8.44 -6.91
CA MET A 36 14.51 -7.32 -7.84
C MET A 36 15.90 -6.90 -8.31
N PHE A 37 16.91 -6.89 -7.45
CA PHE A 37 18.30 -6.58 -7.82
C PHE A 37 18.88 -7.62 -8.78
N LEU A 38 18.61 -8.90 -8.54
CA LEU A 38 18.98 -9.96 -9.47
C LEU A 38 18.19 -9.90 -10.79
N PHE A 39 16.98 -9.35 -10.76
CA PHE A 39 16.13 -9.17 -11.93
C PHE A 39 16.51 -7.96 -12.79
N ILE A 40 17.24 -6.96 -12.26
CA ILE A 40 17.63 -5.73 -13.00
C ILE A 40 18.17 -6.03 -14.40
N PRO A 41 19.09 -6.98 -14.62
CA PRO A 41 19.66 -7.21 -15.96
C PRO A 41 18.66 -7.83 -16.95
N VAL A 42 17.59 -8.49 -16.47
CA VAL A 42 16.69 -9.30 -17.31
C VAL A 42 15.93 -8.44 -18.34
N PRO A 43 15.25 -7.33 -17.97
CA PRO A 43 14.61 -6.44 -18.95
C PRO A 43 15.56 -5.83 -19.99
N PHE A 44 16.86 -5.74 -19.68
CA PHE A 44 17.88 -5.11 -20.52
C PHE A 44 18.76 -6.13 -21.27
N GLY A 45 18.48 -7.42 -21.13
CA GLY A 45 19.30 -8.49 -21.70
C GLY A 45 19.47 -8.37 -23.22
N SER A 46 18.43 -7.96 -23.95
CA SER A 46 18.52 -7.72 -25.40
C SER A 46 19.49 -6.57 -25.74
N ALA A 47 19.46 -5.47 -24.99
CA ALA A 47 20.36 -4.34 -25.20
C ALA A 47 21.82 -4.73 -24.94
N VAL A 48 22.07 -5.49 -23.88
CA VAL A 48 23.41 -5.96 -23.51
C VAL A 48 23.95 -7.00 -24.49
N LEU A 49 23.12 -7.97 -24.89
CA LEU A 49 23.55 -9.09 -25.73
C LEU A 49 23.62 -8.73 -27.22
N GLN A 50 22.74 -7.85 -27.70
CA GLN A 50 22.64 -7.50 -29.13
C GLN A 50 23.37 -6.19 -29.48
N ASN A 51 24.10 -5.58 -28.54
CA ASN A 51 24.77 -4.28 -28.69
C ASN A 51 23.85 -3.19 -29.28
N SER A 52 22.56 -3.19 -28.91
CA SER A 52 21.63 -2.15 -29.30
C SER A 52 21.70 -0.95 -28.35
N ALA A 53 21.07 0.16 -28.73
CA ALA A 53 21.06 1.36 -27.90
C ALA A 53 20.46 1.08 -26.51
N PHE A 54 21.21 1.39 -25.45
CA PHE A 54 20.81 1.08 -24.09
C PHE A 54 19.63 1.96 -23.63
N PRO A 55 18.53 1.39 -23.13
CA PRO A 55 17.35 2.16 -22.74
C PRO A 55 17.48 2.77 -21.33
N TYR A 56 18.29 3.84 -21.21
CA TYR A 56 18.59 4.49 -19.93
C TYR A 56 17.35 4.98 -19.15
N HIS A 57 16.30 5.42 -19.86
CA HIS A 57 15.06 5.87 -19.22
C HIS A 57 14.35 4.74 -18.46
N GLU A 58 14.32 3.52 -19.00
CA GLU A 58 13.68 2.38 -18.34
C GLU A 58 14.51 1.88 -17.15
N LEU A 59 15.84 1.92 -17.25
CA LEU A 59 16.72 1.64 -16.10
C LEU A 59 16.50 2.67 -14.99
N ALA A 60 16.42 3.95 -15.33
CA ALA A 60 16.16 5.01 -14.37
C ALA A 60 14.82 4.82 -13.66
N LYS A 61 13.73 4.49 -14.37
CA LYS A 61 12.43 4.14 -13.75
C LYS A 61 12.57 3.00 -12.76
N LEU A 62 13.24 1.91 -13.17
CA LEU A 62 13.35 0.71 -12.35
C LEU A 62 14.17 0.95 -11.08
N VAL A 63 15.33 1.60 -11.19
CA VAL A 63 16.21 1.88 -10.05
C VAL A 63 15.57 2.88 -9.07
N THR A 64 14.91 3.93 -9.57
CA THR A 64 14.27 4.94 -8.71
C THR A 64 13.00 4.41 -8.03
N ALA A 65 12.25 3.54 -8.70
CA ALA A 65 11.16 2.78 -8.12
C ALA A 65 11.65 1.89 -6.96
N LEU A 66 12.74 1.12 -7.18
CA LEU A 66 13.34 0.29 -6.14
C LEU A 66 13.92 1.12 -5.00
N LEU A 67 14.51 2.28 -5.28
CA LEU A 67 14.99 3.20 -4.25
C LEU A 67 13.83 3.68 -3.36
N SER A 68 12.70 4.08 -3.97
CA SER A 68 11.52 4.53 -3.22
C SER A 68 10.93 3.41 -2.34
N ILE A 69 10.87 2.18 -2.87
CA ILE A 69 10.42 1.00 -2.12
C ILE A 69 11.39 0.65 -0.98
N CYS A 70 12.71 0.68 -1.25
CA CYS A 70 13.74 0.42 -0.26
C CYS A 70 13.69 1.45 0.88
N CYS A 71 13.61 2.74 0.56
CA CYS A 71 13.42 3.79 1.55
C CYS A 71 12.17 3.54 2.39
N MET A 72 11.07 3.11 1.76
CA MET A 72 9.83 2.85 2.48
C MET A 72 9.91 1.62 3.40
N ILE A 73 10.58 0.54 2.98
CA ILE A 73 10.86 -0.63 3.84
C ILE A 73 11.67 -0.20 5.07
N LEU A 74 12.73 0.60 4.86
CA LEU A 74 13.58 1.11 5.95
C LEU A 74 12.79 2.00 6.90
N LEU A 75 11.96 2.91 6.38
CA LEU A 75 11.13 3.79 7.20
C LEU A 75 10.06 3.02 7.98
N GLY A 76 9.42 2.03 7.38
CA GLY A 76 8.44 1.20 8.07
C GLY A 76 9.09 0.35 9.16
N PHE A 77 10.30 -0.17 8.91
CA PHE A 77 11.08 -0.86 9.95
C PHE A 77 11.53 0.08 11.07
N ALA A 78 11.93 1.30 10.74
CA ALA A 78 12.22 2.33 11.73
C ALA A 78 10.96 2.69 12.55
N ASP A 79 9.77 2.72 11.93
CA ASP A 79 8.50 2.94 12.63
C ASP A 79 8.19 1.81 13.61
N ASP A 80 8.33 0.55 13.19
CA ASP A 80 8.15 -0.62 14.06
C ASP A 80 9.11 -0.61 15.26
N VAL A 81 10.38 -0.23 15.06
CA VAL A 81 11.40 -0.20 16.12
C VAL A 81 11.24 1.00 17.04
N LEU A 82 10.99 2.19 16.49
CA LEU A 82 11.02 3.46 17.23
C LEU A 82 9.64 3.92 17.71
N ASN A 83 8.55 3.27 17.26
CA ASN A 83 7.17 3.65 17.54
C ASN A 83 6.92 5.14 17.27
N LEU A 84 7.05 5.55 16.01
CA LEU A 84 7.03 6.98 15.66
C LEU A 84 5.65 7.61 15.88
N LYS A 85 5.65 8.91 16.21
CA LYS A 85 4.41 9.69 16.32
C LYS A 85 3.71 9.80 14.96
N TRP A 86 2.38 9.85 14.96
CA TRP A 86 1.52 9.92 13.75
C TRP A 86 1.96 10.95 12.70
N ARG A 87 2.52 12.09 13.11
CA ARG A 87 3.02 13.13 12.19
C ARG A 87 4.11 12.61 11.26
N HIS A 88 5.02 11.77 11.79
CA HIS A 88 6.09 11.17 11.01
C HIS A 88 5.57 10.11 10.04
N LYS A 89 4.46 9.44 10.38
CA LYS A 89 3.76 8.48 9.50
C LYS A 89 3.12 9.14 8.27
N LEU A 90 3.00 10.47 8.28
CA LEU A 90 2.61 11.28 7.12
C LEU A 90 3.83 11.91 6.43
N LEU A 91 4.74 12.52 7.20
CA LEU A 91 5.88 13.25 6.64
C LEU A 91 6.94 12.34 6.02
N LEU A 92 7.32 11.24 6.67
CA LEU A 92 8.41 10.39 6.17
C LEU A 92 8.04 9.69 4.86
N PRO A 93 6.81 9.18 4.67
CA PRO A 93 6.39 8.67 3.37
C PRO A 93 6.45 9.72 2.26
N THR A 94 6.13 11.00 2.52
CA THR A 94 6.27 12.05 1.48
C THR A 94 7.72 12.22 1.04
N VAL A 95 8.68 12.18 1.96
CA VAL A 95 10.12 12.24 1.62
C VAL A 95 10.55 11.02 0.81
N ALA A 96 10.08 9.83 1.15
CA ALA A 96 10.37 8.60 0.40
C ALA A 96 9.79 8.59 -1.03
N THR A 97 8.82 9.46 -1.35
CA THR A 97 8.31 9.62 -2.72
C THR A 97 9.15 10.52 -3.60
N LEU A 98 10.09 11.30 -3.06
CA LEU A 98 10.86 12.27 -3.85
C LEU A 98 11.59 11.63 -5.05
N PRO A 99 12.26 10.46 -4.94
CA PRO A 99 12.90 9.83 -6.10
C PRO A 99 11.89 9.47 -7.20
N LEU A 100 10.72 8.97 -6.81
CA LEU A 100 9.62 8.63 -7.71
C LEU A 100 9.09 9.89 -8.44
N LEU A 101 8.89 11.00 -7.73
CA LEU A 101 8.43 12.26 -8.33
C LEU A 101 9.46 12.83 -9.31
N MET A 102 10.75 12.75 -8.99
CA MET A 102 11.82 13.22 -9.86
C MET A 102 11.91 12.40 -11.15
N VAL A 103 11.81 11.06 -11.06
CA VAL A 103 11.83 10.23 -12.27
C VAL A 103 10.59 10.46 -13.13
N TYR A 104 9.43 10.70 -12.51
CA TYR A 104 8.20 11.03 -13.23
C TYR A 104 8.34 12.34 -13.99
N TYR A 105 8.90 13.36 -13.34
CA TYR A 105 9.18 14.67 -13.95
C TYR A 105 10.12 14.57 -15.15
N VAL A 106 11.18 13.76 -15.07
CA VAL A 106 12.16 13.64 -16.16
C VAL A 106 11.60 12.85 -17.36
N ILE A 107 10.74 11.85 -17.12
CA ILE A 107 10.37 10.90 -18.18
C ILE A 107 9.01 11.20 -18.81
N SER A 108 7.99 11.52 -18.01
CA SER A 108 6.63 11.72 -18.52
C SER A 108 6.21 13.17 -18.44
N ASN A 109 6.43 13.81 -17.28
CA ASN A 109 6.01 15.18 -16.96
C ASN A 109 4.54 15.52 -17.33
N SER A 110 3.68 14.51 -17.48
CA SER A 110 2.31 14.73 -17.90
C SER A 110 1.43 15.04 -16.69
N THR A 111 1.05 16.29 -16.51
CA THR A 111 0.20 16.74 -15.41
C THR A 111 -1.28 16.81 -15.78
N ILE A 112 -1.62 16.37 -17.00
CA ILE A 112 -2.97 16.38 -17.55
C ILE A 112 -3.73 15.15 -17.06
N ILE A 113 -4.85 15.38 -16.37
CA ILE A 113 -5.76 14.32 -15.94
C ILE A 113 -7.04 14.32 -16.76
N ILE A 114 -7.46 13.13 -17.19
CA ILE A 114 -8.81 12.93 -17.72
C ILE A 114 -9.81 12.95 -16.57
N VAL A 115 -10.81 13.83 -16.64
CA VAL A 115 -11.81 14.02 -15.59
C VAL A 115 -12.81 12.85 -15.61
N PRO A 116 -13.16 12.25 -14.45
CA PRO A 116 -14.21 11.23 -14.35
C PRO A 116 -15.55 11.75 -14.85
N LYS A 117 -16.34 10.90 -15.54
CA LYS A 117 -17.61 11.29 -16.18
C LYS A 117 -18.52 12.19 -15.31
N PRO A 118 -18.74 11.92 -14.02
CA PRO A 118 -19.62 12.74 -13.19
C PRO A 118 -19.14 14.18 -13.00
N LEU A 119 -17.84 14.45 -13.14
CA LEU A 119 -17.23 15.77 -12.89
C LEU A 119 -16.95 16.56 -14.17
N ARG A 120 -17.17 15.95 -15.35
CA ARG A 120 -16.86 16.58 -16.65
C ARG A 120 -17.69 17.82 -16.93
N TYR A 121 -18.90 17.93 -16.37
CA TYR A 121 -19.74 19.13 -16.55
C TYR A 121 -19.11 20.37 -15.88
N LEU A 122 -18.33 20.19 -14.82
CA LEU A 122 -17.72 21.28 -14.05
C LEU A 122 -16.30 21.62 -14.54
N PHE A 123 -15.53 20.60 -14.94
CA PHE A 123 -14.10 20.73 -15.21
C PHE A 123 -13.70 20.43 -16.67
N GLY A 124 -14.64 20.09 -17.55
CA GLY A 124 -14.36 19.69 -18.92
C GLY A 124 -13.83 18.25 -19.04
N PHE A 125 -13.27 17.93 -20.21
CA PHE A 125 -12.76 16.57 -20.50
C PHE A 125 -11.44 16.27 -19.79
N SER A 126 -10.53 17.24 -19.77
CA SER A 126 -9.20 17.15 -19.18
C SER A 126 -8.83 18.43 -18.45
N VAL A 127 -8.07 18.29 -17.36
CA VAL A 127 -7.54 19.41 -16.57
C VAL A 127 -6.04 19.23 -16.41
N ASP A 128 -5.30 20.30 -16.62
CA ASP A 128 -3.90 20.38 -16.21
C ASP A 128 -3.81 20.81 -14.75
N LEU A 129 -3.27 19.94 -13.90
CA LEU A 129 -3.11 20.20 -12.46
C LEU A 129 -1.74 20.82 -12.12
N GLY A 130 -0.78 20.82 -13.05
CA GLY A 130 0.59 21.26 -12.79
C GLY A 130 1.18 20.65 -11.52
N VAL A 131 1.69 21.51 -10.62
CA VAL A 131 2.30 21.11 -9.33
C VAL A 131 1.34 20.30 -8.44
N LEU A 132 0.02 20.54 -8.52
CA LEU A 132 -0.95 19.79 -7.73
C LEU A 132 -0.98 18.30 -8.10
N TYR A 133 -0.58 17.94 -9.32
CA TYR A 133 -0.44 16.53 -9.70
C TYR A 133 0.70 15.83 -8.95
N TYR A 134 1.82 16.53 -8.73
CA TYR A 134 2.94 16.02 -7.92
C TYR A 134 2.55 15.86 -6.45
N VAL A 135 1.79 16.81 -5.91
CA VAL A 135 1.21 16.70 -4.57
C VAL A 135 0.29 15.48 -4.48
N TYR A 136 -0.60 15.28 -5.47
CA TYR A 136 -1.46 14.11 -5.56
C TYR A 136 -0.65 12.80 -5.56
N MET A 137 0.40 12.69 -6.37
CA MET A 137 1.24 11.48 -6.42
C MET A 137 1.93 11.19 -5.08
N SER A 138 2.41 12.22 -4.38
CA SER A 138 2.99 12.05 -3.05
C SER A 138 1.94 11.58 -2.03
N LEU A 139 0.77 12.23 -2.01
CA LEU A 139 -0.34 11.87 -1.13
C LEU A 139 -0.91 10.49 -1.45
N LEU A 140 -0.87 10.04 -2.70
CA LEU A 140 -1.26 8.70 -3.09
C LEU A 140 -0.39 7.65 -2.39
N ALA A 141 0.93 7.84 -2.35
CA ALA A 141 1.81 6.91 -1.64
C ALA A 141 1.56 6.92 -0.13
N VAL A 142 1.43 8.11 0.47
CA VAL A 142 1.07 8.28 1.89
C VAL A 142 -0.26 7.58 2.20
N PHE A 143 -1.24 7.73 1.31
CA PHE A 143 -2.54 7.10 1.44
C PHE A 143 -2.41 5.58 1.36
N CYS A 144 -1.76 5.03 0.33
CA CYS A 144 -1.65 3.59 0.16
C CYS A 144 -0.98 2.90 1.35
N THR A 145 0.08 3.48 1.93
CA THR A 145 0.77 2.90 3.09
C THR A 145 -0.09 2.93 4.35
N ASN A 146 -0.69 4.08 4.64
CA ASN A 146 -1.50 4.27 5.85
C ASN A 146 -2.86 3.57 5.74
N ALA A 147 -3.46 3.49 4.56
CA ALA A 147 -4.79 2.90 4.37
C ALA A 147 -4.79 1.38 4.60
N ILE A 148 -3.73 0.69 4.16
CA ILE A 148 -3.50 -0.73 4.51
C ILE A 148 -3.26 -0.85 6.02
N ASN A 149 -2.44 0.05 6.59
CA ASN A 149 -2.07 -0.01 8.00
C ASN A 149 -3.24 0.19 8.97
N ILE A 150 -4.22 1.05 8.63
CA ILE A 150 -5.40 1.25 9.48
C ILE A 150 -6.48 0.17 9.28
N LEU A 151 -6.43 -0.58 8.17
CA LEU A 151 -7.30 -1.73 7.91
C LEU A 151 -6.55 -3.02 8.29
N ALA A 152 -6.21 -3.12 9.56
CA ALA A 152 -5.31 -4.13 10.11
C ALA A 152 -5.86 -4.71 11.42
N GLY A 153 -5.14 -5.68 11.98
CA GLY A 153 -5.40 -6.17 13.33
C GLY A 153 -6.14 -7.50 13.44
N VAL A 154 -6.29 -8.21 12.33
CA VAL A 154 -6.79 -9.59 12.29
C VAL A 154 -5.80 -10.43 11.49
N ASN A 155 -5.45 -11.61 12.00
CA ASN A 155 -4.45 -12.50 11.41
C ASN A 155 -4.67 -12.73 9.90
N GLY A 156 -3.70 -12.32 9.08
CA GLY A 156 -3.73 -12.48 7.63
C GLY A 156 -4.37 -11.32 6.85
N LEU A 157 -4.93 -10.30 7.50
CA LEU A 157 -5.71 -9.26 6.83
C LEU A 157 -4.84 -8.32 5.99
N GLU A 158 -3.69 -7.89 6.51
CA GLU A 158 -2.79 -6.92 5.88
C GLU A 158 -2.14 -7.52 4.62
N ALA A 159 -1.59 -8.74 4.74
CA ALA A 159 -1.01 -9.46 3.62
C ALA A 159 -2.08 -10.01 2.66
N GLY A 160 -3.24 -10.44 3.17
CA GLY A 160 -4.35 -10.95 2.37
C GLY A 160 -4.98 -9.88 1.47
N GLN A 161 -5.33 -8.72 2.02
CA GLN A 161 -5.89 -7.62 1.21
C GLN A 161 -4.89 -7.13 0.14
N SER A 162 -3.61 -7.09 0.49
CA SER A 162 -2.54 -6.69 -0.43
C SER A 162 -2.38 -7.69 -1.57
N LEU A 163 -2.52 -8.99 -1.32
CA LEU A 163 -2.54 -10.00 -2.39
C LEU A 163 -3.71 -9.85 -3.35
N VAL A 164 -4.91 -9.56 -2.82
CA VAL A 164 -6.10 -9.31 -3.66
C VAL A 164 -5.85 -8.10 -4.56
N ILE A 165 -5.38 -6.99 -4.00
CA ILE A 165 -5.05 -5.78 -4.77
C ILE A 165 -3.99 -6.08 -5.84
N ALA A 166 -2.89 -6.75 -5.46
CA ALA A 166 -1.81 -7.09 -6.38
C ALA A 166 -2.29 -8.00 -7.52
N ALA A 167 -3.09 -9.03 -7.22
CA ALA A 167 -3.66 -9.92 -8.21
C ALA A 167 -4.61 -9.18 -9.16
N SER A 168 -5.45 -8.27 -8.65
CA SER A 168 -6.33 -7.44 -9.48
C SER A 168 -5.54 -6.53 -10.43
N ILE A 169 -4.47 -5.88 -9.96
CA ILE A 169 -3.62 -5.04 -10.81
C ILE A 169 -2.87 -5.89 -11.85
N VAL A 170 -2.36 -7.07 -11.46
CA VAL A 170 -1.70 -7.99 -12.42
C VAL A 170 -2.68 -8.45 -13.49
N LEU A 171 -3.90 -8.84 -13.13
CA LEU A 171 -4.94 -9.22 -14.08
C LEU A 171 -5.27 -8.07 -15.04
N PHE A 172 -5.44 -6.85 -14.50
CA PHE A 172 -5.63 -5.65 -15.30
C PHE A 172 -4.46 -5.42 -16.27
N ASN A 173 -3.22 -5.53 -15.80
CA ASN A 173 -2.04 -5.36 -16.64
C ASN A 173 -1.98 -6.40 -17.77
N PHE A 174 -2.33 -7.66 -17.50
CA PHE A 174 -2.39 -8.69 -18.54
C PHE A 174 -3.42 -8.35 -19.63
N CYS A 175 -4.59 -7.82 -19.26
CA CYS A 175 -5.58 -7.34 -20.23
C CYS A 175 -5.06 -6.19 -21.08
N GLU A 176 -4.25 -5.30 -20.50
CA GLU A 176 -3.72 -4.11 -21.17
C GLU A 176 -2.38 -4.34 -21.89
N LEU A 177 -1.83 -5.57 -21.89
CA LEU A 177 -0.60 -5.89 -22.63
C LEU A 177 -0.75 -5.77 -24.15
N SER A 178 -1.98 -5.77 -24.67
CA SER A 178 -2.26 -5.54 -26.09
C SER A 178 -2.52 -4.06 -26.43
N SER A 179 -2.50 -3.16 -25.43
CA SER A 179 -2.72 -1.73 -25.63
C SER A 179 -1.45 -1.01 -26.10
N ASP A 180 -1.61 0.26 -26.51
CA ASP A 180 -0.49 1.15 -26.83
C ASP A 180 0.46 1.40 -25.64
N LEU A 181 -0.02 1.16 -24.42
CA LEU A 181 0.72 1.36 -23.16
C LEU A 181 1.33 0.06 -22.61
N TRP A 182 1.46 -1.00 -23.41
CA TRP A 182 1.93 -2.33 -22.96
C TRP A 182 3.23 -2.31 -22.15
N ARG A 183 4.20 -1.44 -22.48
CA ARG A 183 5.49 -1.33 -21.74
C ARG A 183 5.28 -0.93 -20.29
N THR A 184 4.30 -0.07 -20.06
CA THR A 184 3.95 0.47 -18.75
C THR A 184 3.28 -0.60 -17.89
N HIS A 185 2.42 -1.42 -18.48
CA HIS A 185 1.82 -2.59 -17.83
C HIS A 185 2.84 -3.71 -17.58
N GLN A 186 3.75 -3.94 -18.53
CA GLN A 186 4.87 -4.87 -18.36
C GLN A 186 5.77 -4.45 -17.17
N PHE A 187 6.12 -3.16 -17.08
CA PHE A 187 6.86 -2.61 -15.95
C PHE A 187 6.15 -2.90 -14.62
N SER A 188 4.84 -2.68 -14.55
CA SER A 188 4.07 -2.98 -13.35
C SER A 188 4.09 -4.48 -12.99
N ILE A 189 3.97 -5.38 -13.98
CA ILE A 189 4.05 -6.83 -13.77
C ILE A 189 5.41 -7.23 -13.17
N PHE A 190 6.52 -6.62 -13.64
CA PHE A 190 7.85 -6.89 -13.10
C PHE A 190 7.96 -6.60 -11.59
N PHE A 191 7.27 -5.58 -11.09
CA PHE A 191 7.25 -5.27 -9.66
C PHE A 191 6.24 -6.12 -8.88
N LEU A 192 5.08 -6.43 -9.47
CA LEU A 192 4.00 -7.11 -8.75
C LEU A 192 4.17 -8.64 -8.67
N ALA A 193 4.77 -9.28 -9.67
CA ALA A 193 5.03 -10.72 -9.63
C ALA A 193 5.89 -11.15 -8.42
N PRO A 194 7.08 -10.56 -8.18
CA PRO A 194 7.86 -10.86 -6.98
C PRO A 194 7.16 -10.40 -5.70
N PHE A 195 6.40 -9.30 -5.73
CA PHE A 195 5.62 -8.83 -4.57
C PHE A 195 4.59 -9.87 -4.12
N ILE A 196 3.85 -10.46 -5.07
CA ILE A 196 2.88 -11.53 -4.81
C ILE A 196 3.61 -12.74 -4.23
N ALA A 197 4.74 -13.15 -4.81
CA ALA A 197 5.49 -14.32 -4.34
C ALA A 197 5.96 -14.16 -2.88
N VAL A 198 6.59 -13.03 -2.53
CA VAL A 198 7.05 -12.80 -1.15
C VAL A 198 5.88 -12.62 -0.18
N THR A 199 4.78 -12.02 -0.64
CA THR A 199 3.60 -11.82 0.20
C THR A 199 2.86 -13.14 0.46
N LEU A 200 2.77 -14.05 -0.52
CA LEU A 200 2.22 -15.39 -0.32
C LEU A 200 3.04 -16.17 0.72
N ALA A 201 4.37 -16.08 0.64
CA ALA A 201 5.26 -16.70 1.62
C ALA A 201 5.04 -16.09 3.02
N LEU A 202 4.93 -14.76 3.13
CA LEU A 202 4.63 -14.07 4.38
C LEU A 202 3.26 -14.48 4.93
N LEU A 203 2.23 -14.49 4.08
CA LEU A 203 0.86 -14.84 4.42
C LEU A 203 0.78 -16.27 4.95
N LYS A 204 1.52 -17.23 4.38
CA LYS A 204 1.55 -18.61 4.90
C LYS A 204 1.87 -18.69 6.40
N HIS A 205 2.71 -17.79 6.91
CA HIS A 205 3.08 -17.73 8.32
C HIS A 205 2.24 -16.75 9.15
N ASN A 206 1.68 -15.73 8.51
CA ASN A 206 0.80 -14.74 9.12
C ASN A 206 -0.70 -15.16 9.13
N TRP A 207 -1.08 -16.17 8.34
CA TRP A 207 -2.44 -16.71 8.29
C TRP A 207 -2.87 -17.25 9.65
N TYR A 208 -4.18 -17.24 9.91
CA TYR A 208 -4.71 -17.74 11.16
C TYR A 208 -4.38 -19.23 11.39
N PRO A 209 -3.84 -19.62 12.55
CA PRO A 209 -3.36 -18.77 13.65
C PRO A 209 -1.96 -18.19 13.35
N ALA A 210 -1.82 -16.86 13.41
CA ALA A 210 -0.57 -16.18 13.06
C ALA A 210 0.62 -16.63 13.91
N LYS A 211 1.72 -16.97 13.23
CA LYS A 211 3.03 -17.28 13.84
C LYS A 211 4.00 -16.10 13.79
N ILE A 212 3.69 -15.10 12.97
CA ILE A 212 4.42 -13.84 12.80
C ILE A 212 3.42 -12.72 12.53
N PHE A 213 3.76 -11.49 12.92
CA PHE A 213 3.07 -10.27 12.51
C PHE A 213 3.89 -9.51 11.49
N VAL A 214 3.19 -8.91 10.53
CA VAL A 214 3.82 -8.24 9.40
C VAL A 214 4.45 -6.89 9.78
N GLY A 215 3.85 -6.18 10.74
CA GLY A 215 4.28 -4.85 11.21
C GLY A 215 4.00 -3.71 10.23
N ASP A 216 4.26 -2.47 10.67
CA ASP A 216 4.19 -1.26 9.85
C ASP A 216 5.10 -1.37 8.63
N THR A 217 6.24 -2.06 8.78
CA THR A 217 7.18 -2.36 7.68
C THR A 217 6.48 -2.92 6.45
N TYR A 218 5.58 -3.89 6.63
CA TYR A 218 4.88 -4.50 5.50
C TYR A 218 3.86 -3.56 4.88
N CYS A 219 3.08 -2.84 5.70
CA CYS A 219 2.07 -1.91 5.21
C CYS A 219 2.71 -0.78 4.37
N TYR A 220 3.87 -0.30 4.82
CA TYR A 220 4.69 0.68 4.14
C TYR A 220 5.24 0.12 2.82
N PHE A 221 5.85 -1.07 2.87
CA PHE A 221 6.33 -1.78 1.69
C PHE A 221 5.22 -1.99 0.63
N ALA A 222 4.07 -2.53 1.03
CA ALA A 222 2.95 -2.81 0.13
C ALA A 222 2.38 -1.53 -0.47
N GLY A 223 2.08 -0.54 0.37
CA GLY A 223 1.52 0.73 -0.08
C GLY A 223 2.41 1.46 -1.08
N MET A 224 3.72 1.54 -0.83
CA MET A 224 4.66 2.15 -1.77
C MET A 224 4.81 1.34 -3.06
N THR A 225 4.80 0.00 -2.99
CA THR A 225 4.82 -0.84 -4.20
C THR A 225 3.61 -0.54 -5.10
N PHE A 226 2.40 -0.43 -4.52
CA PHE A 226 1.19 -0.07 -5.28
C PHE A 226 1.23 1.36 -5.82
N ALA A 227 1.74 2.31 -5.04
CA ALA A 227 1.87 3.69 -5.48
C ALA A 227 2.87 3.82 -6.65
N VAL A 228 4.04 3.18 -6.55
CA VAL A 228 5.07 3.15 -7.61
C VAL A 228 4.50 2.60 -8.91
N VAL A 229 3.86 1.43 -8.88
CA VAL A 229 3.32 0.83 -10.10
C VAL A 229 2.13 1.63 -10.64
N GLY A 230 1.32 2.27 -9.80
CA GLY A 230 0.22 3.12 -10.26
C GLY A 230 0.69 4.45 -10.87
N ILE A 231 1.74 5.05 -10.31
CA ILE A 231 2.29 6.35 -10.74
C ILE A 231 3.08 6.19 -12.02
N LEU A 232 4.10 5.32 -12.03
CA LEU A 232 4.88 5.05 -13.24
C LEU A 232 4.08 4.25 -14.28
N GLY A 233 3.04 3.56 -13.81
CA GLY A 233 2.03 2.89 -14.62
C GLY A 233 1.06 3.84 -15.34
N ILE A 234 0.96 5.10 -14.92
CA ILE A 234 -0.05 6.06 -15.41
C ILE A 234 -1.50 5.53 -15.23
N PHE A 235 -1.73 4.61 -14.30
CA PHE A 235 -3.05 4.05 -13.96
C PHE A 235 -3.39 4.18 -12.47
N SER A 236 -2.84 5.18 -11.79
CA SER A 236 -3.08 5.45 -10.36
C SER A 236 -4.57 5.53 -9.98
N LYS A 237 -5.43 6.01 -10.88
CA LYS A 237 -6.88 6.02 -10.70
C LYS A 237 -7.46 4.60 -10.60
N THR A 238 -6.98 3.68 -11.43
CA THR A 238 -7.36 2.26 -11.39
C THR A 238 -6.85 1.60 -10.12
N VAL A 239 -5.64 1.94 -9.66
CA VAL A 239 -5.14 1.48 -8.35
C VAL A 239 -6.09 1.91 -7.23
N LEU A 240 -6.55 3.17 -7.22
CA LEU A 240 -7.51 3.64 -6.21
C LEU A 240 -8.86 2.89 -6.27
N LEU A 241 -9.30 2.41 -7.43
CA LEU A 241 -10.49 1.56 -7.55
C LEU A 241 -10.28 0.18 -6.90
N PHE A 242 -9.09 -0.40 -6.99
CA PHE A 242 -8.78 -1.63 -6.26
C PHE A 242 -8.63 -1.40 -4.75
N PHE A 243 -8.42 -0.16 -4.33
CA PHE A 243 -8.36 0.27 -2.92
C PHE A 243 -9.72 0.66 -2.33
N ILE A 244 -10.85 0.37 -2.99
CA ILE A 244 -12.19 0.77 -2.49
C ILE A 244 -12.43 0.39 -1.02
N PRO A 245 -12.16 -0.85 -0.55
CA PRO A 245 -12.34 -1.20 0.87
C PRO A 245 -11.50 -0.32 1.81
N GLN A 246 -10.26 -0.03 1.43
CA GLN A 246 -9.33 0.80 2.18
C GLN A 246 -9.78 2.26 2.21
N VAL A 247 -10.27 2.78 1.08
CA VAL A 247 -10.86 4.13 0.97
C VAL A 247 -12.07 4.25 1.89
N ILE A 248 -12.98 3.28 1.86
CA ILE A 248 -14.17 3.28 2.72
C ILE A 248 -13.77 3.25 4.20
N ASN A 249 -12.84 2.35 4.60
CA ASN A 249 -12.36 2.27 5.97
C ASN A 249 -11.64 3.56 6.41
N PHE A 250 -10.86 4.18 5.52
CA PHE A 250 -10.19 5.44 5.78
C PHE A 250 -11.21 6.56 6.04
N LEU A 251 -12.16 6.75 5.12
CA LEU A 251 -13.21 7.77 5.26
C LEU A 251 -14.05 7.56 6.52
N TYR A 252 -14.42 6.33 6.82
CA TYR A 252 -15.14 5.99 8.06
C TYR A 252 -14.31 6.30 9.31
N SER A 253 -12.99 6.13 9.24
CA SER A 253 -12.05 6.40 10.33
C SER A 253 -11.72 7.90 10.51
N VAL A 254 -11.97 8.77 9.53
CA VAL A 254 -11.58 10.19 9.54
C VAL A 254 -11.99 10.91 10.82
N PRO A 255 -13.24 10.83 11.31
CA PRO A 255 -13.63 11.53 12.55
C PRO A 255 -12.79 11.15 13.77
N GLN A 256 -12.36 9.88 13.86
CA GLN A 256 -11.49 9.42 14.94
C GLN A 256 -10.03 9.83 14.70
N LEU A 257 -9.51 9.70 13.47
CA LEU A 257 -8.13 10.04 13.14
C LEU A 257 -7.83 11.53 13.37
N PHE A 258 -8.79 12.40 13.06
CA PHE A 258 -8.69 13.85 13.32
C PHE A 258 -9.13 14.25 14.74
N HIS A 259 -9.37 13.28 15.63
CA HIS A 259 -9.75 13.50 17.03
C HIS A 259 -11.03 14.35 17.21
N ILE A 260 -11.93 14.34 16.22
CA ILE A 260 -13.29 14.89 16.33
C ILE A 260 -14.10 14.02 17.29
N ILE A 261 -13.86 12.70 17.25
CA ILE A 261 -14.39 11.69 18.19
C ILE A 261 -13.20 11.03 18.90
N PRO A 262 -13.31 10.65 20.20
CA PRO A 262 -12.24 9.95 20.91
C PRO A 262 -11.76 8.70 20.15
N CYS A 263 -10.45 8.63 19.89
CA CYS A 263 -9.82 7.51 19.20
C CYS A 263 -9.05 6.64 20.20
N PRO A 264 -9.48 5.39 20.46
CA PRO A 264 -8.68 4.47 21.27
C PRO A 264 -7.41 4.06 20.52
N ARG A 265 -6.38 3.62 21.25
CA ARG A 265 -5.12 3.14 20.67
C ARG A 265 -5.32 1.92 19.76
N HIS A 266 -6.15 0.97 20.19
CA HIS A 266 -6.48 -0.22 19.41
C HIS A 266 -7.97 -0.19 19.03
N ARG A 267 -8.25 -0.29 17.72
CA ARG A 267 -9.61 -0.26 17.15
C ARG A 267 -10.09 -1.64 16.68
N MET A 268 -9.46 -2.69 17.16
CA MET A 268 -9.71 -4.07 16.76
C MET A 268 -10.95 -4.62 17.49
N PRO A 269 -11.68 -5.59 16.90
CA PRO A 269 -12.80 -6.23 17.58
C PRO A 269 -12.34 -6.89 18.88
N ARG A 270 -13.17 -6.83 19.93
CA ARG A 270 -12.86 -7.52 21.20
C ARG A 270 -13.23 -9.00 21.08
N PHE A 271 -12.34 -9.88 21.51
CA PHE A 271 -12.64 -11.30 21.65
C PHE A 271 -13.68 -11.50 22.78
N VAL A 272 -14.82 -12.12 22.48
CA VAL A 272 -15.86 -12.45 23.46
C VAL A 272 -15.97 -13.97 23.57
N HIS A 273 -15.81 -14.50 24.79
CA HIS A 273 -15.87 -15.92 25.09
C HIS A 273 -17.34 -16.40 25.03
N PHE A 274 -17.64 -17.34 24.12
CA PHE A 274 -18.88 -18.13 24.00
C PHE A 274 -20.14 -17.53 23.31
N LEU A 275 -20.67 -18.35 22.38
CA LEU A 275 -22.08 -18.56 22.02
C LEU A 275 -23.07 -17.47 22.45
N VAL A 276 -23.27 -16.49 21.58
CA VAL A 276 -24.52 -15.77 21.27
C VAL A 276 -24.07 -14.52 20.51
N PHE A 277 -24.62 -14.33 19.32
CA PHE A 277 -24.51 -13.08 18.56
C PHE A 277 -25.08 -11.93 19.42
N GLN A 278 -24.24 -11.29 20.21
CA GLN A 278 -24.43 -9.89 20.58
C GLN A 278 -23.31 -9.10 19.93
N VAL A 279 -23.68 -8.49 18.80
CA VAL A 279 -22.99 -7.33 18.23
C VAL A 279 -23.03 -6.21 19.27
N LYS A 280 -22.17 -6.29 20.28
CA LYS A 280 -22.13 -5.33 21.40
C LYS A 280 -21.08 -4.23 21.23
N TYR A 281 -20.59 -4.04 20.01
CA TYR A 281 -19.74 -2.89 19.63
C TYR A 281 -20.09 -2.25 18.28
N PHE A 282 -21.34 -2.40 17.81
CA PHE A 282 -21.86 -1.60 16.68
C PHE A 282 -23.06 -0.72 17.04
N TYR A 283 -23.47 -0.71 18.31
CA TYR A 283 -24.58 0.10 18.81
C TYR A 283 -24.22 0.64 20.20
N CYS A 284 -23.50 1.77 20.25
CA CYS A 284 -23.61 2.67 21.39
C CYS A 284 -23.20 4.10 20.98
N HIS A 285 -24.23 4.92 20.79
CA HIS A 285 -24.27 6.39 20.87
C HIS A 285 -24.09 7.33 19.67
N THR A 286 -24.02 6.88 18.42
CA THR A 286 -24.06 7.84 17.28
C THR A 286 -24.99 7.47 16.11
N LEU A 287 -25.67 6.32 16.14
CA LEU A 287 -26.56 5.90 15.04
C LEU A 287 -28.07 5.96 15.34
N ASN A 288 -28.48 6.26 16.58
CA ASN A 288 -29.90 6.55 16.88
C ASN A 288 -30.40 7.90 16.36
N ASN A 289 -29.53 8.71 15.73
CA ASN A 289 -29.92 9.95 15.05
C ASN A 289 -29.86 9.88 13.51
N PHE A 290 -29.48 8.74 12.92
CA PHE A 290 -29.39 8.61 11.46
C PHE A 290 -30.55 7.83 10.81
N SER A 291 -31.34 7.10 11.61
CA SER A 291 -32.59 6.46 11.15
C SER A 291 -33.81 7.38 11.20
N ALA A 292 -33.67 8.62 11.69
CA ALA A 292 -34.74 9.62 11.76
C ALA A 292 -34.62 10.76 10.74
N PHE A 293 -33.62 10.76 9.85
CA PHE A 293 -33.37 11.84 8.89
C PHE A 293 -33.67 11.48 7.43
N PHE A 294 -34.13 10.26 7.14
CA PHE A 294 -34.49 9.82 5.77
C PHE A 294 -35.95 9.35 5.59
N PHE A 295 -36.78 9.47 6.64
CA PHE A 295 -38.23 9.33 6.54
C PHE A 295 -38.91 10.41 7.40
N LYS A 296 -38.78 11.65 6.95
CA LYS A 296 -39.77 12.72 7.05
C LYS A 296 -39.40 13.82 6.07
#